data_AF-A0A3C0UY98-F1
#
_entry.id   AF-A0A3C0UY98-F1
#
_cell.length_a   1.000
_cell.length_b   1.000
_cell.length_c   1.000
_cell.angle_alpha   90.00
_cell.angle_beta   90.00
_cell.angle_gamma   90.00
#
_symmetry.space_group_name_H-M   'P 1'
#
loop_
_entity.id
_entity.type
_entity.pdbx_description
1 polymer ?
#
loop_
_entity_poly.entity_id
_entity_poly.type
_entity_poly.pdbx_seq_one_letter_code
_entity_poly.pdbx_strand_id
1 'polypeptide(L)'
;ELGRLQEVTMALMPYAMQGEIERYLMDATLFMEMFGIIAVAWQWLKQGVVAKNALLTQQPEGDELAFYESKIHTMKFYFHYEVPKTLGLAVRLKDTEVLTIETEKELAL
;
A
#
# COMPACT_ATOMS: atom_id res chain seq x y z
N GLU A 1 -1.43 6.23 6.12
CA GLU A 1 -1.40 4.98 5.31
C GLU A 1 -2.00 3.76 5.99
N LEU A 2 -1.54 3.27 7.16
CA LEU A 2 -2.21 2.14 7.81
C LEU A 2 -3.71 2.39 8.09
N GLY A 3 -4.05 3.58 8.59
CA GLY A 3 -5.46 3.98 8.75
C GLY A 3 -6.24 4.00 7.43
N ARG A 4 -5.61 4.39 6.31
CA ARG A 4 -6.23 4.36 4.98
C ARG A 4 -6.53 2.94 4.52
N LEU A 5 -5.60 2.00 4.77
CA LEU A 5 -5.84 0.59 4.47
C LEU A 5 -7.01 0.03 5.29
N GLN A 6 -7.11 0.43 6.56
CA GLN A 6 -8.25 0.07 7.41
C GLN A 6 -9.56 0.67 6.88
N GLU A 7 -9.56 1.95 6.51
CA GLU A 7 -10.73 2.61 5.90
C GLU A 7 -11.20 1.90 4.62
N VAL A 8 -10.28 1.59 3.71
CA VAL A 8 -10.61 0.85 2.48
C VAL A 8 -11.15 -0.54 2.79
N THR A 9 -10.49 -1.28 3.68
CA THR A 9 -10.96 -2.62 4.10
C THR A 9 -12.37 -2.55 4.68
N MET A 10 -12.62 -1.58 5.57
CA MET A 10 -13.94 -1.38 6.19
C MET A 10 -15.01 -0.97 5.18
N ALA A 11 -14.66 -0.22 4.13
CA ALA A 11 -15.60 0.14 3.06
C ALA A 11 -16.00 -1.06 2.20
N LEU A 12 -15.11 -2.04 2.02
CA LEU A 12 -15.35 -3.23 1.19
C LEU A 12 -16.06 -4.37 1.95
N MET A 13 -15.82 -4.50 3.27
CA MET A 13 -16.39 -5.57 4.11
C MET A 13 -17.91 -5.77 4.01
N PRO A 14 -18.75 -4.72 3.91
CA PRO A 14 -20.19 -4.88 3.77
C PRO A 14 -20.61 -5.72 2.55
N TYR A 15 -19.88 -5.65 1.44
CA TYR A 15 -20.19 -6.46 0.24
C TYR A 15 -19.95 -7.95 0.50
N ALA A 16 -18.85 -8.29 1.18
CA ALA A 16 -18.58 -9.66 1.59
C ALA A 16 -19.65 -10.20 2.56
N MET A 17 -20.08 -9.38 3.52
CA MET A 17 -21.13 -9.75 4.50
C MET A 17 -22.51 -9.96 3.86
N GLN A 18 -22.81 -9.24 2.78
CA GLN A 18 -24.05 -9.37 2.01
C GLN A 18 -24.03 -10.52 1.01
N GLY A 19 -22.89 -11.21 0.86
CA GLY A 19 -22.72 -12.27 -0.14
C GLY A 19 -22.47 -11.75 -1.56
N GLU A 20 -22.25 -10.44 -1.75
CA GLU A 20 -21.84 -9.83 -3.02
C GLU A 20 -20.34 -10.10 -3.29
N ILE A 21 -19.97 -11.38 -3.38
CA ILE A 21 -18.56 -11.82 -3.45
C ILE A 21 -17.85 -11.29 -4.69
N GLU A 22 -18.50 -11.31 -5.86
CA GLU A 22 -17.90 -10.78 -7.10
C GLU A 22 -17.57 -9.30 -6.95
N ARG A 23 -18.51 -8.49 -6.41
CA ARG A 23 -18.29 -7.07 -6.14
C ARG A 23 -17.18 -6.83 -5.14
N TYR A 24 -17.12 -7.63 -4.09
CA TYR A 24 -16.04 -7.55 -3.11
C TYR A 24 -14.66 -7.83 -3.72
N LEU A 25 -14.59 -8.73 -4.71
CA LEU A 25 -13.34 -9.17 -5.34
C LEU A 25 -13.00 -8.43 -6.65
N MET A 26 -13.90 -7.59 -7.18
CA MET A 26 -13.80 -7.00 -8.52
C MET A 26 -12.52 -6.20 -8.78
N ASP A 27 -11.97 -5.60 -7.71
CA ASP A 27 -10.74 -4.79 -7.73
C ASP A 27 -9.63 -5.39 -6.83
N ALA A 28 -9.66 -6.71 -6.59
CA ALA A 28 -8.73 -7.40 -5.68
C ALA A 28 -7.24 -7.13 -6.00
N THR A 29 -6.87 -7.03 -7.28
CA THR A 29 -5.49 -6.70 -7.68
C THR A 29 -5.06 -5.31 -7.20
N LEU A 30 -5.95 -4.32 -7.31
CA LEU A 30 -5.68 -2.96 -6.84
C LEU A 30 -5.58 -2.90 -5.31
N PHE A 31 -6.42 -3.67 -4.61
CA PHE A 31 -6.33 -3.81 -3.17
C PHE A 31 -4.99 -4.43 -2.74
N MET A 32 -4.57 -5.52 -3.41
CA MET A 32 -3.30 -6.17 -3.13
C MET A 32 -2.10 -5.25 -3.42
N GLU A 33 -2.16 -4.44 -4.48
CA GLU A 33 -1.13 -3.43 -4.76
C GLU A 33 -1.04 -2.41 -3.61
N MET A 34 -2.16 -1.84 -3.19
CA MET A 34 -2.21 -0.89 -2.08
C MET A 34 -1.65 -1.51 -0.79
N PHE A 35 -2.08 -2.74 -0.47
CA PHE A 35 -1.60 -3.48 0.69
C PHE A 35 -0.10 -3.72 0.60
N GLY A 36 0.40 -4.16 -0.56
CA GLY A 36 1.80 -4.44 -0.82
C GLY A 36 2.69 -3.21 -0.64
N ILE A 37 2.29 -2.06 -1.17
CA ILE A 37 3.01 -0.79 -0.99
C ILE A 37 3.15 -0.47 0.50
N ILE A 38 2.07 -0.60 1.27
CA ILE A 38 2.07 -0.30 2.71
C ILE A 38 2.95 -1.32 3.47
N ALA A 39 2.88 -2.60 3.11
CA ALA A 39 3.69 -3.65 3.72
C ALA A 39 5.20 -3.42 3.49
N VAL A 40 5.60 -3.04 2.28
CA VAL A 40 7.00 -2.72 1.94
C VAL A 40 7.45 -1.42 2.59
N ALA A 41 6.59 -0.39 2.65
CA ALA A 41 6.87 0.85 3.38
C ALA A 41 7.17 0.58 4.86
N TRP A 42 6.45 -0.37 5.48
CA TRP A 42 6.74 -0.80 6.85
C TRP A 42 8.10 -1.47 6.98
N GLN A 43 8.52 -2.30 6.01
CA GLN A 43 9.87 -2.88 6.02
C GLN A 43 10.94 -1.80 5.90
N TRP A 44 10.74 -0.81 5.02
CA TRP A 44 11.66 0.32 4.88
C TRP A 44 11.76 1.15 6.16
N LEU A 45 10.64 1.40 6.85
CA LEU A 45 10.66 2.12 8.12
C LEU A 45 11.47 1.38 9.19
N LYS A 46 11.29 0.05 9.32
CA LYS A 46 12.08 -0.77 10.25
C LYS A 46 13.58 -0.71 9.93
N GLN A 47 13.95 -0.86 8.66
CA GLN A 47 15.36 -0.77 8.24
C GLN A 47 15.92 0.65 8.48
N GLY A 48 15.12 1.69 8.22
CA GLY A 48 15.51 3.08 8.44
C GLY A 48 15.73 3.41 9.91
N VAL A 49 14.91 2.88 10.82
CA VAL A 49 15.12 3.05 12.27
C VAL A 49 16.44 2.41 12.71
N VAL A 50 16.70 1.18 12.27
CA VAL A 50 17.97 0.48 12.60
C VAL A 50 19.18 1.23 12.04
N ALA A 51 19.14 1.62 10.76
CA ALA A 51 20.21 2.36 10.11
C ALA A 51 20.47 3.71 10.81
N LYS A 52 19.40 4.44 11.16
CA LYS A 52 19.54 5.72 11.86
C LYS A 52 20.16 5.54 13.24
N ASN A 53 19.77 4.50 13.97
CA ASN A 53 20.35 4.21 15.28
C ASN A 53 21.84 3.85 15.16
N ALA A 54 22.22 2.99 14.20
CA ALA A 54 23.61 2.61 13.98
C ALA A 54 24.49 3.84 13.68
N LEU A 55 24.02 4.73 12.79
CA LEU A 55 24.70 6.00 12.48
C LEU A 55 24.93 6.88 13.73
N LEU A 56 24.02 6.85 14.71
CA LEU A 56 24.11 7.68 15.91
C LEU A 56 24.98 7.03 17.01
N THR A 57 24.98 5.71 17.12
CA THR A 57 25.57 5.02 18.29
C THR A 57 26.88 4.31 17.99
N GLN A 58 27.17 3.98 16.72
CA GLN A 58 28.29 3.11 16.35
C GLN A 58 29.42 3.84 15.62
N GLN A 59 29.21 5.09 15.18
CA GLN A 59 30.20 5.87 14.41
C GLN A 59 30.79 5.07 13.22
N PRO A 60 29.94 4.51 12.33
CA PRO A 60 30.43 3.73 11.21
C PRO A 60 31.24 4.59 10.25
N GLU A 61 32.20 3.97 9.55
CA GLU A 61 33.06 4.62 8.56
C GLU A 61 33.09 3.83 7.25
N GLY A 62 33.62 4.45 6.19
CA GLY A 62 33.80 3.81 4.88
C GLY A 62 32.49 3.21 4.33
N ASP A 63 32.56 1.95 3.89
CA ASP A 63 31.44 1.25 3.26
C ASP A 63 30.24 1.07 4.20
N GLU A 64 30.46 0.93 5.50
CA GLU A 64 29.38 0.74 6.47
C GLU A 64 28.57 2.04 6.65
N LEU A 65 29.26 3.19 6.71
CA LEU A 65 28.61 4.50 6.71
C LEU A 65 27.75 4.67 5.46
N ALA A 66 28.33 4.43 4.28
CA ALA A 66 27.63 4.54 3.00
C ALA A 66 26.42 3.59 2.92
N PHE A 67 26.54 2.37 3.46
CA PHE A 67 25.45 1.41 3.53
C PHE A 67 24.27 1.94 4.33
N TYR A 68 24.47 2.42 5.57
CA TYR A 68 23.37 2.93 6.39
C TYR A 68 22.74 4.20 5.80
N GLU A 69 23.54 5.11 5.24
CA GLU A 69 23.02 6.28 4.55
C GLU A 69 22.17 5.90 3.33
N SER A 70 22.60 4.90 2.55
CA SER A 70 21.83 4.40 1.41
C SER A 70 20.48 3.79 1.83
N LYS A 71 20.41 3.14 3.00
CA LYS A 71 19.13 2.64 3.56
C LYS A 71 18.17 3.77 3.86
N ILE A 72 18.65 4.84 4.50
CA ILE A 72 17.84 6.02 4.79
C ILE A 72 17.39 6.71 3.51
N HIS A 73 18.28 6.88 2.54
CA HIS A 73 17.96 7.49 1.26
C HIS A 73 16.90 6.70 0.49
N THR A 74 17.05 5.37 0.42
CA THR A 74 16.11 4.50 -0.29
C THR A 74 14.74 4.48 0.40
N MET A 75 14.70 4.47 1.74
CA MET A 75 13.44 4.63 2.48
C MET A 75 12.76 5.95 2.11
N LYS A 76 13.49 7.07 2.11
CA LYS A 76 12.93 8.37 1.72
C LYS A 76 12.36 8.32 0.30
N PHE A 77 13.12 7.79 -0.66
CA PHE A 77 12.62 7.58 -2.02
C PHE A 77 11.30 6.80 -2.02
N TYR A 78 11.25 5.65 -1.36
CA TYR A 78 10.02 4.83 -1.33
C TYR A 78 8.82 5.58 -0.75
N PHE A 79 9.03 6.34 0.33
CA PHE A 79 7.98 7.15 0.96
C PHE A 79 7.56 8.36 0.13
N HIS A 80 8.44 8.92 -0.70
CA HIS A 80 8.11 10.06 -1.56
C HIS A 80 7.53 9.65 -2.93
N TYR A 81 7.82 8.44 -3.42
CA TYR A 81 7.47 8.04 -4.79
C TYR A 81 6.46 6.89 -4.85
N GLU A 82 6.59 5.88 -3.99
CA GLU A 82 5.74 4.69 -4.05
C GLU A 82 4.53 4.83 -3.13
N VAL A 83 4.75 5.28 -1.89
CA VAL A 83 3.68 5.45 -0.90
C VAL A 83 2.54 6.37 -1.38
N PRO A 84 2.76 7.50 -2.07
CA PRO A 84 1.66 8.35 -2.52
C PRO A 84 0.68 7.68 -3.50
N LYS A 85 1.09 6.60 -4.19
CA LYS A 85 0.21 5.85 -5.10
C LYS A 85 -1.01 5.26 -4.38
N THR A 86 -0.89 4.98 -3.07
CA THR A 86 -2.01 4.48 -2.24
C THR A 86 -3.19 5.47 -2.18
N LEU A 87 -2.96 6.76 -2.43
CA LEU A 87 -4.02 7.77 -2.49
C LEU A 87 -4.97 7.50 -3.65
N GLY A 88 -4.41 7.30 -4.85
CA GLY A 88 -5.20 6.99 -6.05
C GLY A 88 -5.88 5.63 -5.95
N LEU A 89 -5.16 4.62 -5.46
CA LEU A 89 -5.73 3.29 -5.23
C LEU A 89 -6.92 3.34 -4.26
N ALA A 90 -6.80 4.08 -3.15
CA ALA A 90 -7.89 4.22 -2.19
C ALA A 90 -9.08 5.00 -2.74
N VAL A 91 -8.89 5.91 -3.70
CA VAL A 91 -10.01 6.55 -4.41
C VAL A 91 -10.76 5.49 -5.22
N ARG A 92 -10.06 4.73 -6.08
CA ARG A 92 -10.69 3.70 -6.91
C ARG A 92 -11.36 2.60 -6.09
N LEU A 93 -10.70 2.11 -5.04
CA LEU A 93 -11.21 1.02 -4.18
C LEU A 93 -12.42 1.42 -3.32
N LYS A 94 -12.70 2.71 -3.16
CA LYS A 94 -13.90 3.19 -2.44
C LYS A 94 -14.98 3.71 -3.37
N ASP A 95 -14.76 3.63 -4.67
CA ASP A 95 -15.73 4.03 -5.67
C ASP A 95 -16.90 3.03 -5.70
N THR A 96 -18.11 3.54 -5.86
CA THR A 96 -19.32 2.73 -5.91
C THR A 96 -19.61 2.17 -7.29
N GLU A 97 -18.97 2.71 -8.34
CA GLU A 97 -19.14 2.28 -9.72
C GLU A 97 -18.48 0.91 -9.97
N VAL A 98 -19.28 -0.01 -10.53
CA VAL A 98 -18.89 -1.38 -10.87
C VAL A 98 -18.68 -1.45 -12.38
N LEU A 99 -17.42 -1.65 -12.80
CA LEU A 99 -17.02 -1.60 -14.22
C LEU A 99 -16.39 -2.90 -14.73
N THR A 100 -16.10 -3.86 -13.84
CA THR A 100 -15.36 -5.09 -14.16
C THR A 100 -16.17 -6.37 -13.93
N ILE A 101 -17.46 -6.22 -13.64
CA ILE A 101 -18.42 -7.33 -13.51
C ILE A 101 -19.51 -7.11 -14.54
N GLU A 102 -19.82 -8.15 -15.31
CA GLU A 102 -20.95 -8.13 -16.24
C GLU A 102 -22.26 -8.06 -15.46
N THR A 103 -23.08 -7.04 -15.73
CA THR A 103 -24.45 -6.98 -15.19
C THR A 103 -25.44 -7.50 -16.24
N GLU A 104 -26.53 -8.15 -15.82
CA GLU A 104 -27.55 -8.70 -16.74
C GLU A 104 -28.07 -7.67 -17.77
N LYS A 105 -27.93 -6.37 -17.48
CA LYS A 105 -28.31 -5.27 -18.37
C LYS A 105 -27.41 -5.10 -19.59
N GLU A 106 -26.15 -5.53 -19.52
CA GLU A 106 -25.20 -5.43 -20.64
C GLU A 106 -25.33 -6.59 -21.63
N LEU A 107 -25.87 -7.73 -21.21
CA LEU A 107 -26.11 -8.91 -22.07
C LEU A 107 -27.33 -8.74 -23.00
N ALA A 108 -28.08 -7.65 -22.87
CA ALA A 108 -29.33 -7.39 -23.59
C ALA A 108 -29.22 -6.32 -24.70
N LEU A 109 -28.00 -5.86 -25.02
CA LEU A 109 -27.68 -4.96 -26.15
C LEU A 109 -26.83 -5.70 -27.20
#